data_AF-A0A7G9YF80-F1
#
_entry.id   AF-A0A7G9YF80-F1
#
_cell.length_a   1.000
_cell.length_b   1.000
_cell.length_c   1.000
_cell.angle_alpha   90.00
_cell.angle_beta   90.00
_cell.angle_gamma   90.00
#
_symmetry.space_group_name_H-M   'P 1'
#
loop_
_entity.id
_entity.type
_entity.pdbx_description
1 polymer ?
#
loop_
_entity_poly.entity_id
_entity_poly.type
_entity_poly.pdbx_seq_one_letter_code
_entity_poly.pdbx_strand_id
1 'polypeptide(L)' 'MAEIESFEESVQKRLKMIEKNWKGFTAFYFVEGAPATNNPVENYYGASLKTQSLEAVQNRKGTEEPDKTLIDEKGGDTG' A
#
# COMPACT_ATOMS: atom_id res chain seq x y z
N MET A 1 26.64 -13.41 -9.76
CA MET A 1 25.41 -13.03 -10.50
C MET A 1 24.55 -14.24 -10.89
N ALA A 2 25.11 -15.45 -11.09
CA ALA A 2 24.35 -16.65 -11.49
C ALA A 2 23.29 -17.15 -10.48
N GLU A 3 23.34 -16.74 -9.21
CA GLU A 3 22.35 -17.14 -8.19
C GLU A 3 21.03 -16.36 -8.24
N ILE A 4 21.02 -15.13 -8.77
CA ILE A 4 19.77 -14.35 -8.79
C ILE A 4 18.80 -14.97 -9.81
N GLU A 5 19.33 -15.46 -10.94
CA GLU A 5 18.55 -16.01 -12.04
C GLU A 5 17.83 -17.33 -11.69
N SER A 6 18.22 -18.01 -10.61
CA SER A 6 17.52 -19.22 -10.13
C SER A 6 16.22 -18.92 -9.37
N PHE A 7 15.94 -17.65 -9.04
CA PHE A 7 14.71 -17.26 -8.35
C PHE A 7 13.60 -16.86 -9.33
N GLU A 8 12.37 -16.79 -8.84
CA GLU A 8 11.24 -16.24 -9.59
C GLU A 8 11.49 -14.79 -10.02
N GLU A 9 10.95 -14.36 -11.16
CA GLU A 9 11.15 -13.01 -11.69
C GLU A 9 10.80 -11.90 -10.69
N SER A 10 9.77 -12.10 -9.87
CA SER A 10 9.35 -11.16 -8.85
C SER A 10 10.45 -10.93 -7.80
N VAL A 11 11.12 -12.02 -7.39
CA VAL A 11 12.24 -12.03 -6.45
C VAL A 11 13.47 -11.45 -7.12
N GLN A 12 13.75 -11.81 -8.39
CA GLN A 12 14.87 -11.24 -9.15
C GLN A 12 14.79 -9.71 -9.23
N LYS A 13 13.61 -9.16 -9.55
CA LYS A 13 13.39 -7.70 -9.63
C LYS A 13 13.68 -7.03 -8.29
N ARG A 14 13.24 -7.63 -7.17
CA ARG A 14 13.52 -7.12 -5.83
C ARG A 14 15.00 -7.20 -5.48
N LEU A 15 15.66 -8.33 -5.75
CA LEU A 15 17.09 -8.51 -5.48
C LEU A 15 17.95 -7.51 -6.27
N LYS A 16 17.64 -7.29 -7.55
CA LYS A 16 18.32 -6.26 -8.37
C LYS A 16 18.13 -4.84 -7.82
N MET A 17 16.93 -4.53 -7.33
CA MET A 17 16.65 -3.23 -6.68
C MET A 17 17.42 -3.10 -5.37
N ILE A 18 17.49 -4.15 -4.55
CA ILE A 18 18.26 -4.19 -3.31
C ILE A 18 19.74 -3.99 -3.59
N GLU A 19 20.30 -4.73 -4.55
CA GLU A 19 21.71 -4.62 -4.95
C GLU A 19 22.05 -3.19 -5.41
N LYS A 20 21.21 -2.59 -6.27
CA LYS A 20 21.39 -1.22 -6.75
C LYS A 20 21.40 -0.18 -5.63
N ASN A 21 20.60 -0.38 -4.58
CA ASN A 21 20.41 0.59 -3.50
C ASN A 21 21.08 0.18 -2.18
N TRP A 22 21.92 -0.86 -2.20
CA TRP A 22 22.47 -1.50 -0.99
C TRP A 22 23.14 -0.51 -0.03
N LYS A 23 23.91 0.45 -0.57
CA LYS A 23 24.57 1.50 0.22
C LYS A 23 23.58 2.36 1.01
N GLY A 24 22.43 2.69 0.42
CA GLY A 24 21.38 3.44 1.09
C GLY A 24 20.70 2.62 2.18
N PHE A 25 20.38 1.36 1.88
CA PHE A 25 19.74 0.46 2.84
C PHE A 25 20.62 0.10 4.03
N THR A 26 21.95 0.14 3.88
CA THR A 26 22.90 -0.18 4.95
C THR A 26 23.54 1.04 5.61
N ALA A 27 23.20 2.26 5.17
CA ALA A 27 23.80 3.50 5.69
C ALA A 27 23.64 3.65 7.21
N PHE A 28 22.55 3.14 7.78
CA PHE A 28 22.28 3.20 9.21
C PHE A 28 23.34 2.50 10.07
N TYR A 29 24.05 1.49 9.53
CA TYR A 29 25.14 0.82 10.25
C TYR A 29 26.32 1.75 10.54
N PHE A 30 26.47 2.83 9.77
CA PHE A 30 27.59 3.77 9.89
C PHE A 30 27.20 5.07 10.62
N VAL A 31 25.95 5.17 11.09
CA VAL A 31 25.45 6.34 11.83
C VAL A 31 25.26 5.96 13.29
N GLU A 32 26.05 6.59 14.17
CA GLU A 32 25.95 6.35 15.61
C GLU A 32 24.55 6.71 16.14
N GLY A 33 23.95 5.81 16.91
CA GLY A 33 22.60 5.97 17.46
C GLY A 33 21.46 5.78 16.46
N ALA A 34 21.73 5.47 15.19
CA ALA A 34 20.67 5.18 14.24
C ALA A 34 19.97 3.85 14.59
N PRO A 35 18.64 3.81 14.59
CA PRO A 35 17.91 2.58 14.88
C PRO A 35 18.10 1.58 13.74
N ALA A 36 18.48 0.35 14.08
CA ALA A 36 18.50 -0.78 13.14
C ALA A 36 17.10 -1.29 12.79
N THR A 37 16.05 -0.64 13.30
CA THR A 37 14.65 -1.00 13.09
C THR A 37 13.94 0.10 12.31
N ASN A 38 13.03 -0.32 11.44
CA ASN A 38 12.14 0.58 10.73
C ASN A 38 10.87 0.91 11.55
N ASN A 39 10.74 0.39 12.79
CA ASN A 39 9.56 0.59 13.65
C ASN A 39 9.08 2.04 13.73
N PRO A 40 9.94 3.07 13.86
CA PRO A 40 9.45 4.45 13.89
C PRO A 40 8.71 4.85 12.62
N VAL A 41 9.20 4.41 11.46
CA VAL A 41 8.60 4.67 10.15
C VAL A 41 7.34 3.86 9.95
N GLU A 42 7.38 2.56 10.27
CA GLU A 42 6.21 1.68 10.18
C GLU A 42 5.08 2.14 11.11
N ASN A 43 5.42 2.58 12.32
CA ASN A 43 4.45 3.13 13.27
C ASN A 43 3.87 4.45 12.75
N TYR A 44 4.68 5.33 12.16
CA TYR A 44 4.21 6.59 11.60
C TYR A 44 3.17 6.35 10.49
N TYR A 45 3.53 5.57 9.46
CA TYR A 45 2.61 5.30 8.35
C TYR A 45 1.46 4.36 8.74
N GLY A 46 1.70 3.40 9.62
CA GLY A 46 0.66 2.48 10.13
C GLY A 46 -0.37 3.18 11.01
N ALA A 47 0.05 4.14 11.83
CA ALA A 47 -0.87 4.97 12.63
C ALA A 47 -1.65 5.92 11.72
N SER A 48 -0.97 6.65 10.82
CA SER A 48 -1.61 7.61 9.92
C SER A 48 -2.62 6.98 8.96
N LEU A 49 -2.34 5.79 8.40
CA LEU A 49 -3.28 5.12 7.50
C LEU A 49 -4.52 4.59 8.24
N LYS A 50 -4.36 4.10 9.48
CA LYS A 50 -5.50 3.64 10.29
C LYS A 50 -6.39 4.81 10.72
N THR A 51 -5.81 5.93 11.15
CA THR A 51 -6.60 7.12 11.53
C THR A 51 -7.29 7.75 10.32
N GLN A 52 -6.60 7.96 9.20
CA GLN A 52 -7.22 8.48 7.98
C GLN A 52 -8.30 7.55 7.42
N SER A 53 -8.09 6.23 7.51
CA SER A 53 -9.12 5.26 7.12
C SER A 53 -10.32 5.27 8.07
N LEU A 54 -10.12 5.47 9.38
CA LEU A 54 -11.20 5.58 10.36
C LEU A 54 -12.02 6.85 10.17
N GLU A 55 -11.38 8.00 9.93
CA GLU A 55 -12.05 9.26 9.60
C GLU A 55 -12.84 9.14 8.29
N ALA A 56 -12.27 8.52 7.25
CA ALA A 56 -12.97 8.28 5.99
C ALA A 56 -14.13 7.28 6.12
N VAL A 57 -14.10 6.36 7.08
CA VAL A 57 -15.20 5.43 7.37
C VAL A 57 -16.28 6.13 8.22
N GLN A 58 -15.90 6.96 9.18
CA GLN A 58 -16.83 7.74 10.00
C GLN A 58 -17.57 8.80 9.17
N ASN A 59 -16.86 9.49 8.26
CA ASN A 59 -17.47 10.46 7.35
C ASN A 59 -18.42 9.80 6.32
N ARG A 60 -18.19 8.53 5.95
CA ARG A 60 -19.11 7.76 5.09
C ARG A 60 -20.38 7.28 5.81
N LYS A 61 -20.33 7.08 7.13
CA LYS A 61 -21.50 6.75 7.95
C LYS A 61 -22.44 7.94 8.19
N GLY A 62 -22.03 9.16 7.80
CA GLY A 62 -22.88 10.36 7.82
C GLY A 62 -23.69 10.61 6.54
N THR A 63 -23.53 9.77 5.52
CA THR A 63 -24.28 9.87 4.25
C THR A 63 -24.98 8.53 3.96
N GLU A 64 -25.98 8.20 4.76
CA GLU A 64 -27.05 7.31 4.33
C GLU A 64 -28.12 8.16 3.65
N GLU A 65 -28.10 8.23 2.32
CA GLU A 65 -29.28 7.96 1.49
C GLU A 65 -28.80 7.44 0.13
N PRO A 66 -29.16 6.21 -0.29
CA PRO A 66 -29.04 5.83 -1.69
C PRO A 66 -30.12 6.59 -2.48
N ASP A 67 -29.70 7.46 -3.38
CA ASP A 67 -30.58 8.06 -4.38
C ASP A 67 -31.28 6.95 -5.18
N LYS A 68 -32.59 6.79 -4.94
CA LYS A 68 -33.45 5.77 -5.57
C LYS A 68 -33.91 6.17 -6.98
N THR A 69 -33.17 7.00 -7.71
CA THR A 69 -33.61 7.47 -9.04
C THR A 69 -32.65 7.09 -10.18
N LEU A 70 -32.11 5.87 -10.17
CA LEU A 70 -31.48 5.30 -11.38
C LEU A 70 -31.77 3.79 -11.52
N ILE A 71 -33.04 3.46 -11.69
CA ILE A 71 -33.58 2.27 -12.37
C ILE A 71 -35.00 2.73 -12.79
N ASP A 72 -35.34 2.93 -14.05
CA ASP A 72 -35.25 2.00 -15.16
C ASP A 72 -35.09 2.74 -16.50
N GLU A 73 -34.03 2.42 -17.26
CA GLU A 73 -34.05 2.58 -18.71
C GLU A 73 -34.26 1.21 -19.37
N LYS A 74 -35.45 1.06 -19.98
CA LYS A 74 -35.77 0.38 -21.24
C LYS A 74 -35.75 -1.17 -21.36
N GLY A 75 -36.90 -1.66 -21.83
CA GLY A 75 -37.09 -2.89 -22.61
C GLY A 75 -38.08 -3.86 -21.93
N GLY A 76 -39.17 -4.36 -22.52
CA GLY A 76 -39.69 -4.29 -23.88
C GLY A 76 -41.06 -5.00 -23.97
N ASP A 77 -41.67 -4.82 -25.14
CA ASP A 77 -42.85 -5.42 -25.79
C ASP A 77 -43.59 -6.63 -25.17
N THR A 78 -44.93 -6.63 -25.24
CA THR A 78 -45.78 -7.71 -25.82
C THR A 78 -47.27 -7.50 -25.53
N GLY A 79 -48.10 -7.47 -26.58
CA GLY A 79 -49.53 -7.82 -26.53
C GLY A 79 -50.54 -6.73 -26.84
#